data_AF-A0A7C3ZRX4-F1
#
_entry.id   AF-A0A7C3ZRX4-F1
#
_cell.length_a   1.000
_cell.length_b   1.000
_cell.length_c   1.000
_cell.angle_alpha   90.00
_cell.angle_beta   90.00
_cell.angle_gamma   90.00
#
_symmetry.space_group_name_H-M   'P 1'
#
loop_
_entity.id
_entity.type
_entity.pdbx_description
1 polymer ?
#
loop_
_entity_poly.entity_id
_entity_poly.type
_entity_poly.pdbx_seq_one_letter_code
_entity_poly.pdbx_strand_id
1 'polypeptide(L)'
;MSKKWLFLAMLLLLIAGCSRERVFCDYGECVNPEEIDVTDQLEGLNYTDDEPGLDAPRDIEPAGQDRTLPVVAIHVSEISREGWSRRGVPYFESYTALAEILGSHKILFDTLSDTDIENKLLLPDGTPAYPILFTLNNEIWTPEGVDAVRKYADAGGTVFFTYSTFTIPYRTMRTQDCFLIPELGLECEKDGLIENIVQTDTLQKRKEHPVVEHIPYGNLVWRMSRYLSTRYDNFWVHATRGEVLRSSKGENTVTTLAIIPYGNGTFIYNSQINPFWGRYQGEPGIHNALIALNSIEWAFKRLNVPRVHIRPWDAYDAAFTMRFDVETTREEFLELFPRYVETMERNNVTGIFYILVDQEQKGKPNPAEEYYRADEPAIAAMLRDARDRGMIVGSHSTWHIGPDFDKDEAVYNIDHSLDVLERVMGERTTDWVAPAFTANLDSSLQIIDALGIKVTGNQGIGYLPHFALSPTREGHHYGFLEVPTLDYYHPDALDGQQLATVLEHHKLTSIYETVDFYYRKNGIINLYAHMKEENLPRLQYLLTQVNRRENIWHPTPDELYIHWWDREHLHYENVSLTENELHVLVRNDLERDNTGILRVDYGNATLDVPLNISAYETQLVRVALR
;
A
#
# COMPACT_ATOMS: atom_id res chain seq x y z
N MET A 1 -9.09 62.44 3.58
CA MET A 1 -9.63 61.06 3.49
C MET A 1 -9.11 60.29 4.70
N SER A 2 -10.02 59.84 5.57
CA SER A 2 -9.72 59.51 6.97
C SER A 2 -9.29 58.05 7.15
N LYS A 3 -8.40 57.82 8.13
CA LYS A 3 -7.86 56.53 8.58
C LYS A 3 -8.93 55.47 8.97
N LYS A 4 -10.22 55.79 8.87
CA LYS A 4 -11.34 54.86 9.10
C LYS A 4 -11.61 53.93 7.91
N TRP A 5 -11.21 54.29 6.69
CA TRP A 5 -11.37 53.40 5.52
C TRP A 5 -10.28 52.33 5.39
N LEU A 6 -9.08 52.56 5.94
CA LEU A 6 -8.02 51.55 5.97
C LEU A 6 -8.33 50.42 6.98
N PHE A 7 -9.06 50.73 8.06
CA PHE A 7 -9.44 49.76 9.08
C PHE A 7 -10.63 48.88 8.65
N LEU A 8 -11.55 49.41 7.84
CA LEU A 8 -12.68 48.63 7.30
C LEU A 8 -12.24 47.70 6.16
N ALA A 9 -11.23 48.09 5.37
CA ALA A 9 -10.63 47.21 4.36
C ALA A 9 -9.78 46.08 4.98
N MET A 10 -9.11 46.32 6.12
CA MET A 10 -8.43 45.25 6.87
C MET A 10 -9.41 44.31 7.59
N LEU A 11 -10.56 44.81 8.07
CA LEU A 11 -11.55 43.96 8.75
C LEU A 11 -12.35 43.08 7.77
N LEU A 12 -12.54 43.53 6.52
CA LEU A 12 -13.14 42.71 5.44
C LEU A 12 -12.16 41.71 4.81
N LEU A 13 -10.84 41.94 4.92
CA LEU A 13 -9.81 40.94 4.59
C LEU A 13 -9.56 39.92 5.71
N LEU A 14 -10.06 40.17 6.93
CA LEU A 14 -10.01 39.26 8.07
C LEU A 14 -11.25 38.36 8.21
N ILE A 15 -12.29 38.55 7.39
CA ILE A 15 -13.51 37.71 7.36
C ILE A 15 -13.54 36.79 6.12
N ALA A 16 -12.62 36.96 5.16
CA ALA A 16 -12.41 36.06 4.03
C ALA A 16 -11.24 35.07 4.24
N GLY A 17 -10.79 34.89 5.49
CA GLY A 17 -9.71 33.99 5.90
C GLY A 17 -10.21 32.91 6.86
N CYS A 18 -11.13 32.08 6.39
CA CYS A 18 -11.48 30.78 7.00
C CYS A 18 -11.67 29.75 5.87
N SER A 19 -10.66 29.62 5.02
CA SER A 19 -10.44 28.41 4.26
C SER A 19 -9.39 27.59 5.00
N ARG A 20 -9.64 26.29 5.13
CA ARG A 20 -8.66 25.25 5.55
C ARG A 20 -8.42 25.15 7.05
N GLU A 21 -9.30 24.39 7.70
CA GLU A 21 -9.00 23.46 8.81
C GLU A 21 -10.33 22.79 9.22
N ARG A 22 -10.87 21.96 8.32
CA ARG A 22 -11.89 20.96 8.66
C ARG A 22 -11.52 19.68 7.92
N VAL A 23 -10.63 18.90 8.53
CA VAL A 23 -10.28 17.55 8.10
C VAL A 23 -10.38 16.67 9.33
N PHE A 24 -11.52 15.97 9.40
CA PHE A 24 -11.74 14.67 10.04
C PHE A 24 -11.20 14.45 11.46
N CYS A 25 -11.70 15.22 12.43
CA CYS A 25 -11.62 14.92 13.87
C CYS A 25 -12.89 15.41 14.62
N ASP A 26 -14.07 15.38 14.00
CA ASP A 26 -15.33 15.85 14.65
C ASP A 26 -16.20 14.72 15.23
N TYR A 27 -15.68 13.48 15.27
CA TYR A 27 -16.26 12.41 16.07
C TYR A 27 -15.24 11.99 17.12
N GLY A 28 -15.47 12.46 18.34
CA GLY A 28 -14.59 12.25 19.49
C GLY A 28 -14.41 10.78 19.85
N GLU A 29 -13.32 10.55 20.57
CA GLU A 29 -12.85 9.29 21.16
C GLU A 29 -12.19 8.33 20.14
N CYS A 30 -10.85 8.25 20.22
CA CYS A 30 -10.12 7.10 19.71
C CYS A 30 -10.65 5.86 20.45
N VAL A 31 -11.56 5.12 19.81
CA VAL A 31 -12.09 3.88 20.34
C VAL A 31 -10.91 2.93 20.55
N ASN A 32 -10.82 2.37 21.76
CA ASN A 32 -9.85 1.32 22.06
C ASN A 32 -10.21 0.12 21.15
N PRO A 33 -9.28 -0.43 20.35
CA PRO A 33 -9.58 -1.55 19.47
C PRO A 33 -9.62 -2.83 20.32
N GLU A 34 -10.66 -2.99 21.13
CA GLU A 34 -11.06 -4.33 21.52
C GLU A 34 -11.62 -4.99 20.25
N GLU A 35 -11.00 -6.11 19.89
CA GLU A 35 -11.45 -6.99 18.82
C GLU A 35 -12.85 -7.46 19.20
N ILE A 36 -13.85 -7.02 18.44
CA ILE A 36 -15.24 -7.42 18.67
C ILE A 36 -15.48 -8.68 17.85
N ASP A 37 -15.99 -9.70 18.53
CA ASP A 37 -16.47 -10.91 17.88
C ASP A 37 -17.70 -10.55 17.04
N VAL A 38 -17.55 -10.50 15.71
CA VAL A 38 -18.65 -10.25 14.77
C VAL A 38 -19.41 -11.52 14.41
N THR A 39 -19.07 -12.68 14.99
CA THR A 39 -19.71 -13.97 14.69
C THR A 39 -21.23 -13.88 14.84
N ASP A 40 -21.72 -13.22 15.90
CA ASP A 40 -23.16 -13.01 16.14
C ASP A 40 -23.85 -12.18 15.03
N GLN A 41 -23.12 -11.26 14.37
CA GLN A 41 -23.65 -10.48 13.25
C GLN A 41 -23.66 -11.26 11.93
N LEU A 42 -22.77 -12.26 11.81
CA LEU A 42 -22.67 -13.12 10.64
C LEU A 42 -23.66 -14.31 10.71
N GLU A 43 -24.20 -14.62 11.90
CA GLU A 43 -25.22 -15.65 12.09
C GLU A 43 -26.49 -15.34 11.27
N GLY A 44 -26.68 -16.04 10.15
CA GLY A 44 -27.85 -15.92 9.27
C GLY A 44 -27.55 -15.47 7.85
N LEU A 45 -26.30 -15.08 7.56
CA LEU A 45 -25.83 -14.90 6.18
C LEU A 45 -25.67 -16.30 5.54
N ASN A 46 -26.73 -16.77 4.89
CA ASN A 46 -26.67 -17.97 4.04
C ASN A 46 -26.07 -17.59 2.69
N TYR A 47 -24.77 -17.29 2.66
CA TYR A 47 -24.03 -17.32 1.39
C TYR A 47 -23.44 -18.72 1.24
N THR A 48 -23.97 -19.46 0.28
CA THR A 48 -23.40 -20.75 -0.12
C THR A 48 -22.14 -20.48 -0.93
N ASP A 49 -21.04 -21.15 -0.61
CA ASP A 49 -19.77 -21.27 -1.37
C ASP A 49 -19.95 -21.87 -2.78
N ASP A 50 -21.05 -21.56 -3.46
CA ASP A 50 -21.52 -22.23 -4.67
C ASP A 50 -20.92 -21.65 -5.96
N GLU A 51 -19.83 -20.84 -5.88
CA GLU A 51 -18.91 -20.75 -7.03
C GLU A 51 -17.88 -21.89 -6.90
N PRO A 52 -18.00 -22.97 -7.69
CA PRO A 52 -17.05 -24.06 -7.63
C PRO A 52 -15.73 -23.59 -8.26
N GLY A 53 -14.67 -23.51 -7.45
CA GLY A 53 -13.30 -23.70 -7.95
C GLY A 53 -12.26 -22.60 -7.72
N LEU A 54 -12.50 -21.61 -6.86
CA LEU A 54 -11.42 -20.75 -6.37
C LEU A 54 -11.22 -21.07 -4.89
N ASP A 55 -10.12 -21.77 -4.56
CA ASP A 55 -9.71 -21.94 -3.16
C ASP A 55 -9.46 -20.56 -2.52
N ALA A 56 -9.18 -20.45 -1.22
CA ALA A 56 -8.65 -19.19 -0.70
C ALA A 56 -7.29 -18.88 -1.36
N PRO A 57 -6.91 -17.59 -1.56
CA PRO A 57 -5.55 -17.27 -1.96
C PRO A 57 -4.59 -17.94 -0.96
N ARG A 58 -3.53 -18.58 -1.46
CA ARG A 58 -2.56 -19.22 -0.56
C ARG A 58 -1.90 -18.17 0.32
N ASP A 59 -1.67 -18.52 1.57
CA ASP A 59 -0.86 -17.72 2.50
C ASP A 59 0.53 -17.46 1.87
N ILE A 60 1.20 -16.39 2.30
CA ILE A 60 2.58 -16.06 1.86
C ILE A 60 3.51 -17.27 2.06
N GLU A 61 3.91 -17.91 0.96
CA GLU A 61 4.89 -18.99 0.99
C GLU A 61 6.30 -18.45 0.69
N PRO A 62 7.29 -18.71 1.57
CA PRO A 62 8.67 -18.42 1.25
C PRO A 62 9.13 -19.27 0.07
N ALA A 63 10.26 -18.88 -0.50
CA ALA A 63 11.01 -19.68 -1.43
C ALA A 63 11.14 -21.18 -1.09
N GLY A 64 10.98 -22.06 -2.09
CA GLY A 64 11.42 -23.46 -1.99
C GLY A 64 12.94 -23.59 -1.75
N GLN A 65 13.36 -24.68 -1.07
CA GLN A 65 14.71 -24.87 -0.50
C GLN A 65 15.87 -25.07 -1.50
N ASP A 66 15.59 -25.41 -2.77
CA ASP A 66 16.63 -25.72 -3.77
C ASP A 66 16.94 -24.52 -4.68
N ARG A 67 17.63 -23.50 -4.15
CA ARG A 67 18.01 -22.29 -4.90
C ARG A 67 19.49 -21.97 -4.78
N THR A 68 20.05 -21.39 -5.84
CA THR A 68 21.46 -20.92 -5.87
C THR A 68 21.60 -19.47 -6.35
N LEU A 69 20.49 -18.82 -6.72
CA LEU A 69 20.49 -17.40 -7.06
C LEU A 69 20.38 -16.53 -5.79
N PRO A 70 21.04 -15.37 -5.72
CA PRO A 70 20.79 -14.40 -4.66
C PRO A 70 19.32 -13.92 -4.68
N VAL A 71 18.65 -14.04 -3.54
CA VAL A 71 17.26 -13.60 -3.32
C VAL A 71 17.21 -12.56 -2.19
N VAL A 72 16.07 -11.92 -1.99
CA VAL A 72 15.88 -11.05 -0.82
C VAL A 72 15.82 -11.93 0.43
N ALA A 73 16.49 -11.58 1.52
CA ALA A 73 16.27 -12.23 2.80
C ALA A 73 15.40 -11.36 3.70
N ILE A 74 14.46 -11.97 4.41
CA ILE A 74 13.69 -11.33 5.47
C ILE A 74 13.94 -12.10 6.76
N HIS A 75 14.52 -11.44 7.74
CA HIS A 75 14.74 -11.98 9.07
C HIS A 75 13.48 -11.80 9.93
N VAL A 76 12.99 -12.91 10.48
CA VAL A 76 11.92 -12.96 11.48
C VAL A 76 12.47 -13.62 12.73
N SER A 77 12.79 -12.82 13.74
CA SER A 77 13.35 -13.33 15.00
C SER A 77 12.28 -14.06 15.79
N GLU A 78 12.49 -15.35 16.08
CA GLU A 78 11.55 -16.12 16.90
C GLU A 78 11.49 -15.56 18.33
N ILE A 79 12.62 -15.08 18.84
CA ILE A 79 12.72 -14.51 20.19
C ILE A 79 11.92 -13.20 20.26
N SER A 80 12.03 -12.35 19.23
CA SER A 80 11.25 -11.11 19.16
C SER A 80 9.76 -11.39 18.98
N ARG A 81 9.41 -12.42 18.20
CA ARG A 81 8.02 -12.83 17.91
C ARG A 81 7.23 -13.20 19.16
N GLU A 82 7.86 -13.84 20.16
CA GLU A 82 7.23 -14.11 21.46
C GLU A 82 6.76 -12.83 22.20
N GLY A 83 7.40 -11.69 21.90
CA GLY A 83 7.12 -10.39 22.50
C GLY A 83 6.11 -9.53 21.74
N TRP A 84 5.78 -9.86 20.48
CA TRP A 84 4.98 -9.01 19.60
C TRP A 84 3.56 -8.76 20.14
N SER A 85 2.90 -9.79 20.68
CA SER A 85 1.57 -9.66 21.26
C SER A 85 1.52 -8.82 22.54
N ARG A 86 2.64 -8.67 23.26
CA ARG A 86 2.68 -8.00 24.57
C ARG A 86 2.69 -6.47 24.50
N ARG A 87 2.88 -5.89 23.31
CA ARG A 87 3.10 -4.44 23.16
C ARG A 87 1.95 -3.66 22.58
N GLY A 88 0.83 -4.32 22.25
CA GLY A 88 -0.32 -3.66 21.62
C GLY A 88 0.01 -3.07 20.24
N VAL A 89 1.18 -3.40 19.68
CA VAL A 89 1.60 -3.05 18.32
C VAL A 89 1.88 -4.35 17.58
N PRO A 90 1.12 -4.66 16.53
CA PRO A 90 1.30 -5.85 15.70
C PRO A 90 2.55 -5.71 14.84
N TYR A 91 3.72 -5.97 15.43
CA TYR A 91 5.02 -5.83 14.74
C TYR A 91 5.16 -6.75 13.52
N PHE A 92 4.40 -7.85 13.46
CA PHE A 92 4.37 -8.75 12.31
C PHE A 92 3.84 -8.07 11.03
N GLU A 93 3.12 -6.96 11.15
CA GLU A 93 2.58 -6.22 10.00
C GLU A 93 3.67 -5.70 9.07
N SER A 94 4.79 -5.24 9.63
CA SER A 94 5.92 -4.78 8.82
C SER A 94 6.49 -5.90 7.97
N TYR A 95 6.64 -7.08 8.56
CA TYR A 95 7.09 -8.29 7.88
C TYR A 95 6.09 -8.71 6.80
N THR A 96 4.82 -8.85 7.18
CA THR A 96 3.75 -9.37 6.31
C THR A 96 3.51 -8.42 5.13
N ALA A 97 3.46 -7.11 5.37
CA ALA A 97 3.33 -6.12 4.30
C ALA A 97 4.56 -6.08 3.37
N LEU A 98 5.78 -6.26 3.88
CA LEU A 98 6.95 -6.40 3.00
C LEU A 98 6.85 -7.66 2.15
N ALA A 99 6.50 -8.79 2.75
CA ALA A 99 6.34 -10.04 2.03
C ALA A 99 5.24 -9.94 0.96
N GLU A 100 4.15 -9.25 1.26
CA GLU A 100 3.09 -8.95 0.29
C GLU A 100 3.57 -8.05 -0.85
N ILE A 101 4.31 -6.98 -0.56
CA ILE A 101 4.93 -6.15 -1.61
C ILE A 101 5.80 -7.03 -2.53
N LEU A 102 6.59 -7.94 -1.97
CA LEU A 102 7.43 -8.84 -2.77
C LEU A 102 6.61 -9.87 -3.55
N GLY A 103 5.57 -10.44 -2.95
CA GLY A 103 4.64 -11.39 -3.57
C GLY A 103 3.86 -10.77 -4.73
N SER A 104 3.27 -9.60 -4.50
CA SER A 104 2.62 -8.76 -5.51
C SER A 104 3.55 -8.38 -6.66
N HIS A 105 4.86 -8.23 -6.42
CA HIS A 105 5.87 -8.06 -7.47
C HIS A 105 6.47 -9.38 -8.01
N LYS A 106 6.10 -10.54 -7.45
CA LYS A 106 6.71 -11.86 -7.68
C LYS A 106 8.24 -11.81 -7.62
N ILE A 107 8.77 -11.03 -6.67
CA ILE A 107 10.19 -10.98 -6.31
C ILE A 107 10.47 -12.09 -5.31
N LEU A 108 11.52 -12.87 -5.55
CA LEU A 108 11.90 -13.97 -4.68
C LEU A 108 12.49 -13.50 -3.35
N PHE A 109 12.04 -14.14 -2.27
CA PHE A 109 12.59 -13.95 -0.95
C PHE A 109 12.59 -15.23 -0.09
N ASP A 110 13.52 -15.27 0.85
CA ASP A 110 13.65 -16.29 1.88
C ASP A 110 13.35 -15.67 3.24
N THR A 111 12.68 -16.43 4.12
CA THR A 111 12.50 -16.06 5.52
C THR A 111 13.56 -16.76 6.36
N LEU A 112 14.34 -16.00 7.11
CA LEU A 112 15.42 -16.51 7.97
C LEU A 112 15.03 -16.38 9.44
N SER A 113 15.34 -17.40 10.22
CA SER A 113 15.28 -17.41 11.69
C SER A 113 16.50 -16.77 12.35
N ASP A 114 16.44 -16.58 13.68
CA ASP A 114 17.63 -16.25 14.47
C ASP A 114 18.70 -17.35 14.31
N THR A 115 18.27 -18.62 14.31
CA THR A 115 19.13 -19.80 14.16
C THR A 115 19.83 -19.84 12.80
N ASP A 116 19.14 -19.47 11.73
CA ASP A 116 19.70 -19.39 10.37
C ASP A 116 20.83 -18.36 10.28
N ILE A 117 20.61 -17.19 10.89
CA ILE A 117 21.61 -16.12 10.95
C ILE A 117 22.85 -16.58 11.74
N GLU A 118 22.65 -17.17 12.93
CA GLU A 118 23.74 -17.65 13.79
C GLU A 118 24.55 -18.79 13.16
N ASN A 119 23.89 -19.67 12.40
CA ASN A 119 24.53 -20.77 11.66
C ASN A 119 25.21 -20.32 10.36
N LYS A 120 25.40 -19.01 10.17
CA LYS A 120 26.15 -18.40 9.07
C LYS A 120 25.51 -18.58 7.69
N LEU A 121 24.19 -18.74 7.60
CA LEU A 121 23.51 -18.78 6.30
C LEU A 121 23.60 -17.47 5.53
N LEU A 122 23.89 -16.34 6.20
CA LEU A 122 24.18 -15.08 5.52
C LEU A 122 25.53 -15.08 4.77
N LEU A 123 26.48 -15.93 5.19
CA LEU A 123 27.86 -16.00 4.69
C LEU A 123 28.38 -17.46 4.66
N PRO A 124 27.75 -18.38 3.91
CA PRO A 124 28.08 -19.81 3.95
C PRO A 124 29.53 -20.09 3.49
N ASP A 125 30.06 -19.29 2.58
CA ASP A 125 31.42 -19.40 2.03
C ASP A 125 32.28 -18.13 2.26
N GLY A 126 31.81 -17.24 3.14
CA GLY A 126 32.44 -15.93 3.38
C GLY A 126 32.01 -14.84 2.39
N THR A 127 31.14 -15.14 1.43
CA THR A 127 30.49 -14.15 0.55
C THR A 127 29.01 -13.96 0.91
N PRO A 128 28.45 -12.75 0.75
CA PRO A 128 27.02 -12.50 0.99
C PRO A 128 26.13 -13.43 0.17
N ALA A 129 25.37 -14.31 0.84
CA ALA A 129 24.41 -15.20 0.17
C ALA A 129 23.20 -14.44 -0.41
N TYR A 130 22.82 -13.35 0.27
CA TYR A 130 21.69 -12.50 -0.10
C TYR A 130 22.20 -11.11 -0.49
N PRO A 131 21.60 -10.41 -1.47
CA PRO A 131 22.01 -9.05 -1.79
C PRO A 131 21.60 -8.05 -0.71
N ILE A 132 20.45 -8.31 -0.10
CA ILE A 132 19.86 -7.51 0.95
C ILE A 132 19.14 -8.40 1.97
N LEU A 133 19.35 -8.08 3.25
CA LEU A 133 18.66 -8.63 4.40
C LEU A 133 17.75 -7.56 5.00
N PHE A 134 16.45 -7.81 5.06
CA PHE A 134 15.51 -7.00 5.83
C PHE A 134 15.38 -7.58 7.24
N THR A 135 15.48 -6.75 8.26
CA THR A 135 15.16 -7.14 9.63
C THR A 135 14.30 -6.05 10.26
N LEU A 136 13.03 -6.36 10.47
CA LEU A 136 11.99 -5.37 10.77
C LEU A 136 11.48 -5.60 12.18
N ASN A 137 11.63 -4.59 13.05
CA ASN A 137 11.14 -4.61 14.44
C ASN A 137 11.62 -5.83 15.27
N ASN A 138 12.78 -6.40 14.93
CA ASN A 138 13.40 -7.48 15.69
C ASN A 138 14.25 -6.88 16.81
N GLU A 139 13.66 -6.73 17.98
CA GLU A 139 14.30 -6.02 19.10
C GLU A 139 15.30 -6.85 19.87
N ILE A 140 15.05 -8.15 19.96
CA ILE A 140 15.85 -9.04 20.79
C ILE A 140 16.85 -9.74 19.88
N TRP A 141 18.13 -9.61 20.24
CA TRP A 141 19.23 -10.22 19.52
C TRP A 141 20.23 -10.85 20.48
N THR A 142 20.76 -12.00 20.06
CA THR A 142 21.95 -12.60 20.68
C THR A 142 23.21 -11.87 20.22
N PRO A 143 24.29 -11.87 21.02
CA PRO A 143 25.59 -11.36 20.56
C PRO A 143 26.08 -12.04 19.27
N GLU A 144 25.84 -13.34 19.14
CA GLU A 144 26.19 -14.15 17.97
C GLU A 144 25.45 -13.70 16.72
N GLY A 145 24.13 -13.46 16.81
CA GLY A 145 23.32 -12.95 15.71
C GLY A 145 23.76 -11.55 15.26
N VAL A 146 24.05 -10.66 16.21
CA VAL A 146 24.60 -9.32 15.91
C VAL A 146 25.94 -9.42 15.18
N ASP A 147 26.86 -10.27 15.65
CA ASP A 147 28.16 -10.47 15.03
C ASP A 147 28.04 -11.08 13.62
N ALA A 148 27.10 -12.01 13.42
CA ALA A 148 26.81 -12.58 12.09
C ALA A 148 26.33 -11.51 11.10
N VAL A 149 25.40 -10.64 11.50
CA VAL A 149 24.93 -9.53 10.65
C VAL A 149 26.05 -8.53 10.36
N ARG A 150 26.88 -8.20 11.36
CA ARG A 150 28.05 -7.32 11.18
C ARG A 150 29.01 -7.88 10.15
N LYS A 151 29.34 -9.18 10.24
CA LYS A 151 30.21 -9.87 9.27
C LYS A 151 29.59 -9.87 7.88
N TYR A 152 28.30 -10.14 7.76
CA TYR A 152 27.57 -10.11 6.49
C TYR A 152 27.66 -8.73 5.81
N ALA A 153 27.41 -7.66 6.56
CA ALA A 153 27.59 -6.30 6.04
C ALA A 153 29.07 -6.03 5.69
N ASP A 154 30.03 -6.39 6.55
CA ASP A 154 31.46 -6.17 6.30
C ASP A 154 31.95 -6.86 5.01
N ALA A 155 31.41 -8.05 4.71
CA ALA A 155 31.69 -8.83 3.50
C ALA A 155 31.04 -8.27 2.22
N GLY A 156 30.23 -7.21 2.32
CA GLY A 156 29.60 -6.57 1.17
C GLY A 156 28.08 -6.58 1.17
N GLY A 157 27.43 -7.28 2.10
CA GLY A 157 25.98 -7.37 2.18
C GLY A 157 25.28 -6.03 2.44
N THR A 158 23.98 -5.97 2.15
CA THR A 158 23.13 -4.82 2.50
C THR A 158 22.17 -5.24 3.61
N VAL A 159 22.02 -4.44 4.66
CA VAL A 159 21.07 -4.70 5.77
C VAL A 159 20.09 -3.54 5.86
N PHE A 160 18.81 -3.79 5.60
CA PHE A 160 17.73 -2.85 5.86
C PHE A 160 17.10 -3.17 7.22
N PHE A 161 17.01 -2.18 8.10
CA PHE A 161 16.43 -2.39 9.42
C PHE A 161 15.58 -1.21 9.89
N THR A 162 14.59 -1.51 10.73
CA THR A 162 13.63 -0.52 11.22
C THR A 162 13.72 -0.24 12.71
N TYR A 163 13.23 0.95 13.08
CA TYR A 163 12.79 1.36 14.42
C TYR A 163 13.69 0.88 15.57
N SER A 164 13.35 -0.25 16.19
CA SER A 164 14.00 -0.79 17.39
C SER A 164 14.91 -2.00 17.12
N THR A 165 15.16 -2.31 15.86
CA THR A 165 16.06 -3.42 15.51
C THR A 165 17.48 -3.11 15.96
N PHE A 166 18.12 -4.09 16.57
CA PHE A 166 19.43 -3.97 17.25
C PHE A 166 19.44 -3.02 18.45
N THR A 167 18.31 -2.69 19.07
CA THR A 167 18.35 -1.83 20.26
C THR A 167 18.76 -2.57 21.53
N ILE A 168 19.41 -1.87 22.46
CA ILE A 168 19.74 -2.41 23.79
C ILE A 168 18.43 -2.56 24.58
N PRO A 169 18.21 -3.71 25.27
CA PRO A 169 17.00 -3.92 26.05
C PRO A 169 16.73 -2.80 27.05
N TYR A 170 15.45 -2.42 27.16
CA TYR A 170 14.93 -1.29 27.96
C TYR A 170 15.53 -1.15 29.37
N ARG A 171 15.81 -2.26 30.06
CA ARG A 171 16.30 -2.25 31.45
C ARG A 171 17.79 -1.91 31.60
N THR A 172 18.54 -1.82 30.50
CA THR A 172 19.99 -1.59 30.50
C THR A 172 20.42 -0.41 29.62
N MET A 173 19.47 0.32 29.03
CA MET A 173 19.77 1.49 28.20
C MET A 173 20.46 2.59 29.01
N ARG A 174 21.47 3.22 28.40
CA ARG A 174 22.02 4.52 28.83
C ARG A 174 21.69 5.53 27.72
N THR A 175 21.51 6.81 28.08
CA THR A 175 21.11 7.93 27.20
C THR A 175 21.80 8.05 25.83
N GLN A 176 22.97 7.42 25.60
CA GLN A 176 23.78 7.62 24.39
C GLN A 176 24.02 6.35 23.55
N ASP A 177 24.01 5.16 24.15
CA ASP A 177 24.25 3.89 23.47
C ASP A 177 22.96 3.08 23.43
N CYS A 178 22.13 3.33 22.42
CA CYS A 178 20.86 2.62 22.28
C CYS A 178 20.90 1.41 21.36
N PHE A 179 21.94 1.27 20.55
CA PHE A 179 22.05 0.21 19.56
C PHE A 179 23.22 -0.73 19.90
N LEU A 180 23.01 -2.02 19.68
CA LEU A 180 23.97 -3.12 19.86
C LEU A 180 25.15 -3.04 18.87
N ILE A 181 25.01 -2.24 17.80
CA ILE A 181 26.06 -1.96 16.81
C ILE A 181 26.43 -0.47 16.88
N PRO A 182 27.26 -0.06 17.86
CA PRO A 182 27.61 1.35 18.05
C PRO A 182 28.33 1.95 16.84
N GLU A 183 29.01 1.14 16.02
CA GLU A 183 29.71 1.60 14.83
C GLU A 183 28.79 2.16 13.74
N LEU A 184 27.47 1.94 13.85
CA LEU A 184 26.47 2.56 12.99
C LEU A 184 26.37 4.08 13.23
N GLY A 185 26.77 4.57 14.41
CA GLY A 185 26.63 5.98 14.76
C GLY A 185 25.16 6.42 14.80
N LEU A 186 24.29 5.60 15.40
CA LEU A 186 22.90 5.93 15.66
C LEU A 186 22.73 6.18 17.16
N GLU A 187 22.37 7.40 17.52
CA GLU A 187 22.26 7.86 18.91
C GLU A 187 20.80 8.18 19.24
N CYS A 188 20.31 7.76 20.41
CA CYS A 188 18.99 8.20 20.89
C CYS A 188 19.06 9.56 21.56
N GLU A 189 17.91 10.22 21.66
CA GLU A 189 17.78 11.47 22.39
C GLU A 189 17.37 11.29 23.87
N LYS A 190 16.57 10.27 24.20
CA LYS A 190 15.99 10.08 25.54
C LYS A 190 16.35 8.74 26.19
N ASP A 191 16.14 8.64 27.51
CA ASP A 191 16.27 7.40 28.26
C ASP A 191 15.11 6.44 27.97
N GLY A 192 15.42 5.21 27.53
CA GLY A 192 14.43 4.14 27.34
C GLY A 192 13.72 4.12 25.97
N LEU A 193 13.35 2.92 25.50
CA LEU A 193 12.75 2.69 24.17
C LEU A 193 11.41 3.43 23.97
N ILE A 194 10.51 3.37 24.94
CA ILE A 194 9.14 3.92 24.79
C ILE A 194 9.15 5.45 24.73
N GLU A 195 10.07 6.11 25.45
CA GLU A 195 10.17 7.57 25.47
C GLU A 195 10.78 8.13 24.18
N ASN A 196 11.50 7.29 23.43
CA ASN A 196 12.08 7.62 22.14
C ASN A 196 11.11 7.42 20.97
N ILE A 197 9.83 7.08 21.17
CA ILE A 197 8.89 7.05 20.05
C ILE A 197 8.23 8.42 19.90
N VAL A 198 8.22 8.95 18.68
CA VAL A 198 7.66 10.25 18.34
C VAL A 198 6.70 10.19 17.17
N GLN A 199 5.72 11.08 17.24
CA GLN A 199 4.93 11.44 16.07
C GLN A 199 5.75 12.37 15.18
N THR A 200 5.83 12.05 13.89
CA THR A 200 6.34 13.01 12.90
C THR A 200 5.36 13.09 11.75
N ASP A 201 4.51 14.12 11.73
CA ASP A 201 3.59 14.38 10.62
C ASP A 201 4.28 15.05 9.42
N THR A 202 5.60 15.25 9.47
CA THR A 202 6.35 15.95 8.43
C THR A 202 7.71 15.33 8.16
N LEU A 203 8.15 15.44 6.91
CA LEU A 203 9.42 14.90 6.43
C LEU A 203 10.14 15.91 5.54
N GLN A 204 11.47 15.86 5.53
CA GLN A 204 12.33 16.57 4.59
C GLN A 204 13.31 15.58 3.94
N LYS A 205 13.33 15.54 2.60
CA LYS A 205 14.43 14.92 1.86
C LYS A 205 15.70 15.76 2.04
N ARG A 206 16.77 15.11 2.50
CA ARG A 206 18.07 15.74 2.78
C ARG A 206 19.06 15.53 1.65
N LYS A 207 19.01 14.35 1.01
CA LYS A 207 19.97 13.97 -0.02
C LYS A 207 19.29 13.16 -1.13
N GLU A 208 19.78 13.33 -2.35
CA GLU A 208 19.40 12.50 -3.50
C GLU A 208 20.10 11.15 -3.40
N HIS A 209 19.34 10.08 -3.57
CA HIS A 209 19.83 8.71 -3.56
C HIS A 209 18.80 7.80 -4.25
N PRO A 210 19.20 6.74 -4.99
CA PRO A 210 18.25 5.84 -5.66
C PRO A 210 17.11 5.33 -4.77
N VAL A 211 17.41 5.06 -3.49
CA VAL A 211 16.42 4.60 -2.49
C VAL A 211 15.26 5.58 -2.27
N VAL A 212 15.47 6.88 -2.48
CA VAL A 212 14.47 7.95 -2.24
C VAL A 212 14.24 8.83 -3.47
N GLU A 213 14.57 8.34 -4.67
CA GLU A 213 14.47 9.12 -5.91
C GLU A 213 13.05 9.65 -6.16
N HIS A 214 12.03 8.87 -5.75
CA HIS A 214 10.62 9.16 -5.90
C HIS A 214 10.08 10.18 -4.89
N ILE A 215 10.88 10.52 -3.87
CA ILE A 215 10.50 11.50 -2.86
C ILE A 215 11.01 12.88 -3.31
N PRO A 216 10.14 13.89 -3.45
CA PRO A 216 10.58 15.23 -3.82
C PRO A 216 11.31 15.94 -2.67
N TYR A 217 12.12 16.93 -3.03
CA TYR A 217 12.68 17.87 -2.07
C TYR A 217 11.60 18.81 -1.52
N GLY A 218 11.74 19.21 -0.27
CA GLY A 218 10.85 20.16 0.39
C GLY A 218 10.35 19.66 1.74
N ASN A 219 9.41 20.41 2.31
CA ASN A 219 8.65 19.98 3.48
C ASN A 219 7.46 19.15 2.99
N LEU A 220 7.43 17.88 3.33
CA LEU A 220 6.34 16.97 3.02
C LEU A 220 5.47 16.78 4.25
N VAL A 221 4.15 16.74 4.06
CA VAL A 221 3.24 16.18 5.06
C VAL A 221 3.33 14.66 4.96
N TRP A 222 3.70 14.01 6.07
CA TRP A 222 3.99 12.58 6.13
C TRP A 222 3.22 11.98 7.30
N ARG A 223 1.90 11.84 7.13
CA ARG A 223 1.02 11.31 8.19
C ARG A 223 1.10 9.79 8.17
N MET A 224 1.43 9.18 9.30
CA MET A 224 1.45 7.72 9.45
C MET A 224 0.16 7.24 10.12
N SER A 225 -0.02 5.91 10.13
CA SER A 225 -1.19 5.24 10.69
C SER A 225 -1.52 5.65 12.13
N ARG A 226 -2.68 6.28 12.29
CA ARG A 226 -3.19 6.79 13.58
C ARG A 226 -4.08 5.79 14.31
N TYR A 227 -4.36 4.63 13.72
CA TYR A 227 -5.53 3.83 14.07
C TYR A 227 -5.31 2.86 15.25
N LEU A 228 -4.05 2.56 15.63
CA LEU A 228 -3.75 1.62 16.73
C LEU A 228 -3.33 2.31 18.03
N SER A 229 -4.03 3.35 18.50
CA SER A 229 -3.80 4.05 19.79
C SER A 229 -2.39 4.63 20.05
N THR A 230 -1.38 4.25 19.27
CA THR A 230 -0.02 4.74 19.34
C THR A 230 0.05 6.00 18.49
N ARG A 231 0.04 7.15 19.15
CA ARG A 231 0.32 8.46 18.51
C ARG A 231 1.79 8.57 18.06
N TYR A 232 2.47 7.46 17.81
CA TYR A 232 3.92 7.39 17.80
C TYR A 232 4.38 6.48 16.66
N ASP A 233 5.18 7.04 15.77
CA ASP A 233 5.42 6.44 14.46
C ASP A 233 6.90 6.21 14.17
N ASN A 234 7.78 6.99 14.82
CA ASN A 234 9.21 7.00 14.54
C ASN A 234 10.05 6.92 15.80
N PHE A 235 11.19 6.25 15.71
CA PHE A 235 12.20 6.28 16.77
C PHE A 235 13.04 7.56 16.72
N TRP A 236 13.23 8.20 17.87
CA TRP A 236 13.92 9.48 18.05
C TRP A 236 15.44 9.25 18.02
N VAL A 237 15.96 9.12 16.81
CA VAL A 237 17.36 8.78 16.53
C VAL A 237 18.06 9.87 15.72
N HIS A 238 19.32 10.10 16.04
CA HIS A 238 20.24 10.95 15.29
C HIS A 238 21.36 10.11 14.71
N ALA A 239 21.52 10.14 13.39
CA ALA A 239 22.69 9.54 12.75
C ALA A 239 23.88 10.50 12.80
N THR A 240 24.93 10.10 13.52
CA THR A 240 26.23 10.79 13.57
C THR A 240 27.22 10.25 12.53
N ARG A 241 26.85 9.15 11.85
CA ARG A 241 27.60 8.56 10.73
C ARG A 241 26.67 8.28 9.55
N GLY A 242 27.25 8.25 8.35
CA GLY A 242 26.55 7.92 7.11
C GLY A 242 25.84 9.12 6.50
N GLU A 243 24.94 8.83 5.57
CA GLU A 243 24.19 9.81 4.82
C GLU A 243 22.73 9.78 5.25
N VAL A 244 22.28 10.84 5.92
CA VAL A 244 20.86 11.03 6.21
C VAL A 244 20.15 11.38 4.91
N LEU A 245 19.26 10.49 4.46
CA LEU A 245 18.46 10.69 3.25
C LEU A 245 17.18 11.45 3.56
N ARG A 246 16.57 11.17 4.72
CA ARG A 246 15.34 11.81 5.20
C ARG A 246 15.42 12.13 6.68
N SER A 247 14.78 13.24 7.08
CA SER A 247 14.58 13.58 8.48
C SER A 247 13.19 14.17 8.72
N SER A 248 12.77 14.27 9.97
CA SER A 248 11.64 15.14 10.34
C SER A 248 12.00 16.63 10.14
N LYS A 249 10.97 17.49 10.12
CA LYS A 249 11.11 18.95 10.12
C LYS A 249 11.24 19.48 11.56
N GLY A 250 12.05 20.52 11.77
CA GLY A 250 12.11 21.28 13.03
C GLY A 250 13.54 21.54 13.52
N GLU A 251 13.67 22.15 14.70
CA GLU A 251 14.98 22.35 15.36
C GLU A 251 15.51 21.03 15.97
N ASN A 252 14.62 20.10 16.32
CA ASN A 252 14.94 18.76 16.81
C ASN A 252 14.66 17.72 15.72
N THR A 253 15.47 17.74 14.65
CA THR A 253 15.26 16.86 13.49
C THR A 253 15.60 15.41 13.83
N VAL A 254 14.65 14.51 13.61
CA VAL A 254 14.85 13.06 13.78
C VAL A 254 15.33 12.47 12.46
N THR A 255 16.34 11.60 12.50
CA THR A 255 16.75 10.83 11.33
C THR A 255 15.66 9.80 11.01
N THR A 256 15.02 9.93 9.85
CA THR A 256 13.95 9.00 9.45
C THR A 256 14.37 7.99 8.39
N LEU A 257 15.44 8.28 7.66
CA LEU A 257 16.08 7.32 6.77
C LEU A 257 17.56 7.66 6.61
N ALA A 258 18.45 6.70 6.80
CA ALA A 258 19.90 6.90 6.62
C ALA A 258 20.56 5.70 5.92
N ILE A 259 21.62 5.99 5.17
CA ILE A 259 22.51 5.01 4.54
C ILE A 259 23.85 5.07 5.26
N ILE A 260 24.28 3.96 5.86
CA ILE A 260 25.45 3.89 6.74
C ILE A 260 26.45 2.89 6.15
N PRO A 261 27.55 3.35 5.54
CA PRO A 261 28.60 2.47 5.04
C PRO A 261 29.26 1.69 6.17
N TYR A 262 29.42 0.37 5.98
CA TYR A 262 29.99 -0.54 6.97
C TYR A 262 30.85 -1.60 6.28
N GLY A 263 32.16 -1.58 6.49
CA GLY A 263 33.09 -2.44 5.76
C GLY A 263 32.95 -2.25 4.25
N ASN A 264 32.73 -3.35 3.52
CA ASN A 264 32.43 -3.32 2.08
C ASN A 264 30.91 -3.23 1.78
N GLY A 265 30.06 -3.29 2.80
CA GLY A 265 28.61 -3.28 2.69
C GLY A 265 27.97 -2.02 3.23
N THR A 266 26.68 -2.13 3.56
CA THR A 266 25.87 -0.98 3.95
C THR A 266 24.70 -1.37 4.84
N PHE A 267 24.40 -0.51 5.80
CA PHE A 267 23.16 -0.52 6.55
C PHE A 267 22.21 0.58 6.04
N ILE A 268 20.93 0.26 5.91
CA ILE A 268 19.84 1.19 5.62
C ILE A 268 18.95 1.22 6.85
N TYR A 269 18.93 2.35 7.54
CA TYR A 269 18.10 2.55 8.73
C TYR A 269 16.82 3.30 8.36
N ASN A 270 15.65 2.78 8.75
CA ASN A 270 14.37 3.49 8.68
C ASN A 270 13.75 3.59 10.10
N SER A 271 13.41 4.79 10.57
CA SER A 271 12.90 4.96 11.94
C SER A 271 11.46 4.49 12.16
N GLN A 272 10.72 4.19 11.09
CA GLN A 272 9.29 3.89 11.16
C GLN A 272 9.00 2.51 11.75
N ILE A 273 7.98 2.42 12.61
CA ILE A 273 7.54 1.15 13.21
C ILE A 273 6.90 0.24 12.15
N ASN A 274 5.85 0.70 11.47
CA ASN A 274 5.15 -0.03 10.41
C ASN A 274 5.24 0.74 9.09
N PRO A 275 6.40 0.73 8.41
CA PRO A 275 6.60 1.56 7.23
C PRO A 275 5.69 1.17 6.06
N PHE A 276 5.34 -0.11 5.89
CA PHE A 276 4.83 -0.64 4.63
C PHE A 276 3.30 -0.83 4.56
N TRP A 277 2.57 -0.52 5.63
CA TRP A 277 1.12 -0.70 5.68
C TRP A 277 0.42 0.65 5.89
N GLY A 278 -0.20 1.16 4.82
CA GLY A 278 -1.08 2.32 4.87
C GLY A 278 -2.50 1.91 5.26
N ARG A 279 -3.06 2.51 6.31
CA ARG A 279 -4.41 2.18 6.84
C ARG A 279 -5.45 3.28 6.65
N TYR A 280 -5.05 4.40 6.08
CA TYR A 280 -5.93 5.55 5.95
C TYR A 280 -5.56 6.39 4.74
N GLN A 281 -6.54 7.17 4.30
CA GLN A 281 -6.35 8.14 3.26
C GLN A 281 -5.25 9.16 3.62
N GLY A 282 -4.28 9.34 2.72
CA GLY A 282 -3.22 10.32 2.91
C GLY A 282 -1.99 9.78 3.64
N GLU A 283 -1.95 8.48 3.94
CA GLU A 283 -0.74 7.81 4.41
C GLU A 283 0.19 7.48 3.23
N PRO A 284 1.51 7.73 3.35
CA PRO A 284 2.47 7.53 2.28
C PRO A 284 2.93 6.06 2.18
N GLY A 285 1.97 5.13 2.15
CA GLY A 285 2.21 3.69 2.08
C GLY A 285 2.97 3.29 0.81
N ILE A 286 2.54 3.82 -0.33
CA ILE A 286 3.19 3.59 -1.65
C ILE A 286 4.63 4.09 -1.64
N HIS A 287 4.87 5.29 -1.10
CA HIS A 287 6.21 5.85 -1.02
C HIS A 287 7.13 5.04 -0.09
N ASN A 288 6.61 4.38 0.96
CA ASN A 288 7.42 3.49 1.79
C ASN A 288 7.69 2.15 1.11
N ALA A 289 6.70 1.57 0.41
CA ALA A 289 6.91 0.36 -0.40
C ALA A 289 8.02 0.58 -1.44
N LEU A 290 8.04 1.75 -2.09
CA LEU A 290 9.09 2.13 -3.03
C LEU A 290 10.47 2.29 -2.38
N ILE A 291 10.57 2.69 -1.11
CA ILE A 291 11.86 2.69 -0.40
C ILE A 291 12.40 1.25 -0.32
N ALA A 292 11.57 0.26 -0.02
CA ALA A 292 11.98 -1.14 0.03
C ALA A 292 12.38 -1.65 -1.37
N LEU A 293 11.53 -1.46 -2.38
CA LEU A 293 11.78 -1.91 -3.74
C LEU A 293 13.02 -1.27 -4.36
N ASN A 294 13.22 0.04 -4.17
CA ASN A 294 14.43 0.74 -4.63
C ASN A 294 15.68 0.29 -3.86
N SER A 295 15.55 -0.06 -2.57
CA SER A 295 16.66 -0.63 -1.79
C SER A 295 17.08 -2.00 -2.31
N ILE A 296 16.10 -2.85 -2.68
CA ILE A 296 16.34 -4.14 -3.31
C ILE A 296 17.05 -3.96 -4.65
N GLU A 297 16.49 -3.12 -5.53
CA GLU A 297 17.08 -2.85 -6.83
C GLU A 297 18.53 -2.34 -6.71
N TRP A 298 18.76 -1.40 -5.79
CA TRP A 298 20.07 -0.85 -5.52
C TRP A 298 21.06 -1.92 -5.02
N ALA A 299 20.64 -2.80 -4.11
CA ALA A 299 21.47 -3.87 -3.57
C ALA A 299 21.87 -4.92 -4.64
N PHE A 300 20.91 -5.37 -5.46
CA PHE A 300 21.17 -6.30 -6.56
C PHE A 300 22.11 -5.69 -7.60
N LYS A 301 21.90 -4.43 -7.98
CA LYS A 301 22.78 -3.71 -8.91
C LYS A 301 24.19 -3.54 -8.35
N ARG A 302 24.33 -3.22 -7.06
CA ARG A 302 25.63 -3.02 -6.39
C ARG A 302 26.47 -4.30 -6.38
N LEU A 303 25.84 -5.45 -6.21
CA LEU A 303 26.50 -6.76 -6.23
C LEU A 303 26.60 -7.36 -7.64
N ASN A 304 26.02 -6.69 -8.65
CA ASN A 304 26.02 -7.13 -10.03
C ASN A 304 25.49 -8.57 -10.20
N VAL A 305 24.35 -8.84 -9.55
CA VAL A 305 23.64 -10.14 -9.59
C VAL A 305 22.26 -9.96 -10.20
N PRO A 306 21.72 -10.96 -10.91
CA PRO A 306 20.44 -10.79 -11.58
C PRO A 306 19.28 -10.79 -10.60
N ARG A 307 18.31 -9.90 -10.84
CA ARG A 307 17.02 -9.86 -10.15
C ARG A 307 15.95 -10.45 -11.06
N VAL A 308 15.20 -11.41 -10.55
CA VAL A 308 14.11 -12.09 -11.28
C VAL A 308 12.77 -11.72 -10.68
N HIS A 309 11.79 -11.39 -11.53
CA HIS A 309 10.41 -11.13 -11.13
C HIS A 309 9.42 -11.41 -12.28
N ILE A 310 8.13 -11.53 -12.00
CA ILE A 310 7.07 -11.65 -13.02
C ILE A 310 6.34 -10.31 -13.15
N ARG A 311 6.23 -9.80 -14.39
CA ARG A 311 5.54 -8.54 -14.67
C ARG A 311 4.09 -8.58 -14.15
N PRO A 312 3.55 -7.46 -13.64
CA PRO A 312 2.20 -7.44 -13.08
C PRO A 312 1.09 -7.48 -14.15
N TRP A 313 1.34 -7.03 -15.38
CA TRP A 313 0.29 -6.83 -16.40
C TRP A 313 0.57 -7.53 -17.73
N ASP A 314 1.30 -8.64 -17.72
CA ASP A 314 1.71 -9.36 -18.92
C ASP A 314 2.32 -8.43 -19.99
N ALA A 315 1.67 -8.32 -21.15
CA ALA A 315 2.09 -7.52 -22.29
C ALA A 315 1.92 -6.00 -22.09
N TYR A 316 1.23 -5.57 -21.04
CA TYR A 316 0.96 -4.16 -20.76
C TYR A 316 2.02 -3.54 -19.86
N ASP A 317 2.26 -2.25 -20.06
CA ASP A 317 3.23 -1.49 -19.28
C ASP A 317 2.62 -0.93 -17.99
N ALA A 318 1.30 -0.77 -17.93
CA ALA A 318 0.56 -0.39 -16.72
C ALA A 318 -0.90 -0.84 -16.84
N ALA A 319 -1.62 -0.84 -15.73
CA ALA A 319 -3.08 -0.91 -15.72
C ALA A 319 -3.68 0.45 -15.37
N PHE A 320 -4.90 0.74 -15.82
CA PHE A 320 -5.65 1.93 -15.46
C PHE A 320 -7.07 1.56 -15.04
N THR A 321 -7.49 2.07 -13.89
CA THR A 321 -8.88 2.01 -13.44
C THR A 321 -9.29 3.37 -12.86
N MET A 322 -10.58 3.70 -12.93
CA MET A 322 -11.11 4.97 -12.45
C MET A 322 -12.29 4.73 -11.53
N ARG A 323 -12.06 4.98 -10.25
CA ARG A 323 -13.04 4.91 -9.18
C ARG A 323 -13.68 6.28 -8.93
N PHE A 324 -15.00 6.31 -8.83
CA PHE A 324 -15.77 7.47 -8.40
C PHE A 324 -16.56 7.16 -7.13
N ASP A 325 -16.32 7.93 -6.07
CA ASP A 325 -17.12 7.86 -4.84
C ASP A 325 -18.27 8.86 -4.99
N VAL A 326 -19.50 8.34 -5.13
CA VAL A 326 -20.68 9.15 -5.51
C VAL A 326 -21.39 9.70 -4.27
N GLU A 327 -20.74 10.70 -3.67
CA GLU A 327 -21.15 11.42 -2.47
C GLU A 327 -21.83 12.75 -2.82
N THR A 328 -22.86 12.71 -3.66
CA THR A 328 -23.53 13.90 -4.20
C THR A 328 -24.92 14.11 -3.63
N THR A 329 -25.38 15.36 -3.63
CA THR A 329 -26.82 15.64 -3.45
C THR A 329 -27.62 15.09 -4.62
N ARG A 330 -28.94 14.98 -4.46
CA ARG A 330 -29.83 14.51 -5.53
C ARG A 330 -29.78 15.38 -6.80
N GLU A 331 -29.74 16.70 -6.64
CA GLU A 331 -29.66 17.63 -7.77
C GLU A 331 -28.35 17.44 -8.54
N GLU A 332 -27.23 17.39 -7.83
CA GLU A 332 -25.91 17.15 -8.43
C GLU A 332 -25.83 15.79 -9.10
N PHE A 333 -26.42 14.73 -8.54
CA PHE A 333 -26.46 13.42 -9.18
C PHE A 333 -27.16 13.50 -10.54
N LEU A 334 -28.36 14.07 -10.57
CA LEU A 334 -29.17 14.16 -11.79
C LEU A 334 -28.47 14.96 -12.90
N GLU A 335 -27.66 15.96 -12.53
CA GLU A 335 -26.91 16.78 -13.48
C GLU A 335 -25.58 16.13 -13.90
N LEU A 336 -24.77 15.69 -12.92
CA LEU A 336 -23.37 15.34 -13.14
C LEU A 336 -23.20 13.88 -13.55
N PHE A 337 -24.01 12.95 -13.03
CA PHE A 337 -23.83 11.52 -13.30
C PHE A 337 -23.81 11.19 -14.79
N PRO A 338 -24.79 11.67 -15.61
CA PRO A 338 -24.75 11.42 -17.05
C PRO A 338 -23.52 12.01 -17.74
N ARG A 339 -23.03 13.17 -17.27
CA ARG A 339 -21.86 13.86 -17.85
C ARG A 339 -20.56 13.10 -17.57
N TYR A 340 -20.44 12.50 -16.38
CA TYR A 340 -19.31 11.64 -16.05
C TYR A 340 -19.34 10.36 -16.89
N VAL A 341 -20.49 9.69 -16.99
CA VAL A 341 -20.67 8.50 -17.86
C VAL A 341 -20.31 8.83 -19.32
N GLU A 342 -20.83 9.94 -19.86
CA GLU A 342 -20.47 10.41 -21.22
C GLU A 342 -18.98 10.71 -21.38
N THR A 343 -18.34 11.25 -20.34
CA THR A 343 -16.90 11.54 -20.39
C THR A 343 -16.09 10.24 -20.45
N MET A 344 -16.44 9.25 -19.64
CA MET A 344 -15.79 7.94 -19.64
C MET A 344 -15.98 7.22 -20.99
N GLU A 345 -17.22 7.16 -21.48
CA GLU A 345 -17.56 6.55 -22.77
C GLU A 345 -16.83 7.21 -23.95
N ARG A 346 -16.81 8.55 -24.02
CA ARG A 346 -16.10 9.28 -25.10
C ARG A 346 -14.61 9.03 -25.15
N ASN A 347 -14.01 8.62 -24.02
CA ASN A 347 -12.59 8.31 -23.93
C ASN A 347 -12.32 6.79 -24.00
N ASN A 348 -13.35 5.95 -24.22
CA ASN A 348 -13.27 4.50 -24.27
C ASN A 348 -12.67 3.88 -23.00
N VAL A 349 -13.14 4.34 -21.84
CA VAL A 349 -12.71 3.87 -20.54
C VAL A 349 -13.94 3.50 -19.72
N THR A 350 -13.92 2.34 -19.07
CA THR A 350 -14.95 1.95 -18.10
C THR A 350 -14.74 2.70 -16.78
N GLY A 351 -15.74 3.46 -16.35
CA GLY A 351 -15.78 4.05 -15.01
C GLY A 351 -16.44 3.13 -14.00
N ILE A 352 -15.93 3.15 -12.77
CA ILE A 352 -16.51 2.42 -11.64
C ILE A 352 -17.11 3.44 -10.68
N PHE A 353 -18.44 3.43 -10.55
CA PHE A 353 -19.18 4.38 -9.72
C PHE A 353 -19.66 3.67 -8.46
N TYR A 354 -19.08 4.00 -7.32
CA TYR A 354 -19.49 3.45 -6.02
C TYR A 354 -20.59 4.34 -5.43
N ILE A 355 -21.78 3.77 -5.28
CA ILE A 355 -23.01 4.50 -4.98
C ILE A 355 -23.35 4.35 -3.49
N LEU A 356 -23.63 5.49 -2.85
CA LEU A 356 -24.36 5.49 -1.58
C LEU A 356 -25.84 5.28 -1.87
N VAL A 357 -26.43 4.21 -1.35
CA VAL A 357 -27.81 3.86 -1.75
C VAL A 357 -28.89 4.64 -1.00
N ASP A 358 -28.58 5.13 0.20
CA ASP A 358 -29.47 5.98 1.00
C ASP A 358 -28.66 6.97 1.86
N GLN A 359 -28.46 8.17 1.34
CA GLN A 359 -27.70 9.21 2.04
C GLN A 359 -28.48 9.91 3.17
N GLU A 360 -29.69 9.43 3.53
CA GLU A 360 -30.39 9.93 4.71
C GLU A 360 -29.62 9.52 5.99
N GLN A 361 -28.66 10.36 6.40
CA GLN A 361 -27.72 10.08 7.48
C GLN A 361 -28.47 9.65 8.75
N LYS A 362 -28.09 8.48 9.30
CA LYS A 362 -28.57 7.93 10.58
C LYS A 362 -28.66 9.05 11.64
N GLY A 363 -29.88 9.55 11.87
CA GLY A 363 -30.22 10.47 12.96
C GLY A 363 -29.92 11.97 12.78
N LYS A 364 -29.48 12.46 11.61
CA LYS A 364 -29.34 13.91 11.36
C LYS A 364 -29.77 14.29 9.94
N PRO A 365 -31.08 14.32 9.65
CA PRO A 365 -31.54 14.98 8.44
C PRO A 365 -31.06 16.43 8.50
N ASN A 366 -30.18 16.84 7.60
CA ASN A 366 -30.05 18.26 7.28
C ASN A 366 -31.23 18.57 6.35
N PRO A 367 -32.32 19.20 6.81
CA PRO A 367 -33.53 19.40 6.01
C PRO A 367 -33.33 20.34 4.80
N ALA A 368 -32.12 20.88 4.61
CA ALA A 368 -31.76 21.75 3.50
C ALA A 368 -31.15 21.00 2.30
N GLU A 369 -30.75 19.74 2.44
CA GLU A 369 -30.16 18.93 1.35
C GLU A 369 -31.09 17.75 1.03
N GLU A 370 -31.63 17.74 -0.19
CA GLU A 370 -32.34 16.56 -0.71
C GLU A 370 -31.30 15.53 -1.14
N TYR A 371 -31.10 14.52 -0.30
CA TYR A 371 -30.32 13.33 -0.62
C TYR A 371 -31.08 12.41 -1.58
N TYR A 372 -30.36 11.68 -2.44
CA TYR A 372 -30.98 10.72 -3.36
C TYR A 372 -31.10 9.33 -2.73
N ARG A 373 -32.01 8.52 -3.28
CA ARG A 373 -32.08 7.08 -3.03
C ARG A 373 -31.82 6.34 -4.33
N ALA A 374 -30.95 5.33 -4.32
CA ALA A 374 -30.56 4.64 -5.55
C ALA A 374 -31.75 3.96 -6.27
N ASP A 375 -32.78 3.57 -5.52
CA ASP A 375 -33.98 2.91 -6.04
C ASP A 375 -35.10 3.87 -6.49
N GLU A 376 -34.91 5.19 -6.38
CA GLU A 376 -35.88 6.13 -6.93
C GLU A 376 -35.90 6.03 -8.48
N PRO A 377 -37.06 6.17 -9.15
CA PRO A 377 -37.18 5.85 -10.57
C PRO A 377 -36.19 6.59 -11.50
N ALA A 378 -35.87 7.85 -11.21
CA ALA A 378 -34.96 8.66 -12.02
C ALA A 378 -33.50 8.21 -11.86
N ILE A 379 -33.03 8.02 -10.63
CA ILE A 379 -31.67 7.58 -10.31
C ILE A 379 -31.47 6.15 -10.79
N ALA A 380 -32.41 5.26 -10.47
CA ALA A 380 -32.38 3.87 -10.91
C ALA A 380 -32.31 3.74 -12.44
N ALA A 381 -32.99 4.62 -13.18
CA ALA A 381 -32.89 4.65 -14.64
C ALA A 381 -31.50 5.09 -15.13
N MET A 382 -30.88 6.07 -14.47
CA MET A 382 -29.51 6.51 -14.81
C MET A 382 -28.46 5.45 -14.48
N LEU A 383 -28.58 4.76 -13.35
CA LEU A 383 -27.68 3.66 -12.99
C LEU A 383 -27.73 2.52 -14.01
N ARG A 384 -28.95 2.13 -14.43
CA ARG A 384 -29.13 1.15 -15.52
C ARG A 384 -28.56 1.63 -16.85
N ASP A 385 -28.79 2.90 -17.22
CA ASP A 385 -28.19 3.50 -18.43
C ASP A 385 -26.66 3.43 -18.41
N ALA A 386 -26.03 3.74 -17.27
CA ALA A 386 -24.58 3.65 -17.12
C ALA A 386 -24.07 2.23 -17.34
N ARG A 387 -24.70 1.22 -16.73
CA ARG A 387 -24.35 -0.19 -16.95
C ARG A 387 -24.55 -0.60 -18.41
N ASP A 388 -25.68 -0.24 -19.01
CA ASP A 388 -25.97 -0.57 -20.41
C ASP A 388 -24.94 0.06 -21.38
N ARG A 389 -24.21 1.10 -20.92
CA ARG A 389 -23.09 1.75 -21.62
C ARG A 389 -21.71 1.25 -21.18
N GLY A 390 -21.64 0.16 -20.43
CA GLY A 390 -20.40 -0.51 -20.02
C GLY A 390 -19.68 0.10 -18.82
N MET A 391 -20.36 0.93 -18.02
CA MET A 391 -19.86 1.37 -16.71
C MET A 391 -20.16 0.32 -15.64
N ILE A 392 -19.37 0.34 -14.56
CA ILE A 392 -19.60 -0.51 -13.39
C ILE A 392 -20.25 0.33 -12.29
N VAL A 393 -21.25 -0.25 -11.62
CA VAL A 393 -21.94 0.35 -10.47
C VAL A 393 -21.64 -0.53 -9.25
N GLY A 394 -20.73 -0.06 -8.41
CA GLY A 394 -20.37 -0.70 -7.14
C GLY A 394 -21.09 -0.06 -5.96
N SER A 395 -20.92 -0.63 -4.78
CA SER A 395 -21.49 -0.09 -3.54
C SER A 395 -20.50 0.76 -2.74
N HIS A 396 -20.98 1.92 -2.25
CA HIS A 396 -20.29 2.73 -1.25
C HIS A 396 -20.99 2.69 0.11
N SER A 397 -21.66 1.58 0.41
CA SER A 397 -22.54 1.37 1.58
C SER A 397 -23.90 2.09 1.48
N THR A 398 -24.76 1.85 2.47
CA THR A 398 -26.05 2.54 2.59
C THR A 398 -25.80 3.98 2.98
N TRP A 399 -25.11 4.17 4.10
CA TRP A 399 -24.69 5.46 4.62
C TRP A 399 -23.18 5.65 4.48
N HIS A 400 -22.76 6.91 4.45
CA HIS A 400 -21.35 7.31 4.38
C HIS A 400 -20.62 7.14 5.72
N ILE A 401 -20.60 5.90 6.21
CA ILE A 401 -19.97 5.47 7.45
C ILE A 401 -19.33 4.11 7.16
N GLY A 402 -18.03 3.97 7.37
CA GLY A 402 -17.35 2.68 7.18
C GLY A 402 -17.47 1.77 8.41
N PRO A 403 -17.25 0.45 8.20
CA PRO A 403 -17.44 -0.57 9.23
C PRO A 403 -16.51 -0.41 10.44
N ASP A 404 -15.34 0.22 10.27
CA ASP A 404 -14.42 0.49 11.38
C ASP A 404 -14.97 1.54 12.37
N PHE A 405 -15.94 2.37 11.97
CA PHE A 405 -16.51 3.44 12.81
C PHE A 405 -17.87 3.08 13.43
N ASP A 406 -18.75 2.39 12.71
CA ASP A 406 -20.06 1.95 13.21
C ASP A 406 -20.16 0.43 13.14
N LYS A 407 -19.47 -0.22 14.08
CA LYS A 407 -19.35 -1.69 14.14
C LYS A 407 -20.69 -2.38 14.36
N ASP A 408 -21.63 -1.75 15.05
CA ASP A 408 -22.92 -2.36 15.41
C ASP A 408 -23.85 -2.52 14.20
N GLU A 409 -23.73 -1.63 13.20
CA GLU A 409 -24.53 -1.68 11.96
C GLU A 409 -23.70 -2.03 10.72
N ALA A 410 -22.44 -2.44 10.87
CA ALA A 410 -21.52 -2.64 9.78
C ALA A 410 -22.06 -3.62 8.72
N VAL A 411 -22.51 -4.80 9.16
CA VAL A 411 -23.12 -5.81 8.27
C VAL A 411 -24.33 -5.25 7.55
N TYR A 412 -25.29 -4.66 8.27
CA TYR A 412 -26.50 -4.09 7.66
C TYR A 412 -26.15 -3.00 6.64
N ASN A 413 -25.25 -2.07 6.99
CA ASN A 413 -24.91 -0.94 6.14
C ASN A 413 -24.34 -1.37 4.78
N ILE A 414 -23.53 -2.44 4.77
CA ILE A 414 -22.94 -3.01 3.56
C ILE A 414 -23.98 -3.90 2.86
N ASP A 415 -24.53 -4.92 3.52
CA ASP A 415 -25.44 -5.88 2.91
C ASP A 415 -26.69 -5.23 2.30
N HIS A 416 -27.31 -4.30 3.04
CA HIS A 416 -28.48 -3.57 2.54
C HIS A 416 -28.18 -2.77 1.26
N SER A 417 -26.97 -2.23 1.15
CA SER A 417 -26.57 -1.48 -0.04
C SER A 417 -26.43 -2.36 -1.27
N LEU A 418 -25.87 -3.55 -1.10
CA LEU A 418 -25.75 -4.54 -2.16
C LEU A 418 -27.14 -5.02 -2.61
N ASP A 419 -28.05 -5.25 -1.65
CA ASP A 419 -29.46 -5.59 -1.89
C ASP A 419 -30.22 -4.51 -2.67
N VAL A 420 -30.02 -3.23 -2.34
CA VAL A 420 -30.65 -2.11 -3.07
C VAL A 420 -30.14 -2.07 -4.51
N LEU A 421 -28.83 -2.16 -4.71
CA LEU A 421 -28.25 -2.16 -6.06
C LEU A 421 -28.68 -3.38 -6.86
N GLU A 422 -28.80 -4.56 -6.25
CA GLU A 422 -29.34 -5.75 -6.91
C GLU A 422 -30.77 -5.53 -7.40
N ARG A 423 -31.64 -4.90 -6.61
CA ARG A 423 -33.00 -4.57 -7.06
C ARG A 423 -33.02 -3.57 -8.22
N VAL A 424 -32.08 -2.63 -8.23
CA VAL A 424 -32.00 -1.56 -9.25
C VAL A 424 -31.43 -2.09 -10.57
N MET A 425 -30.35 -2.87 -10.47
CA MET A 425 -29.56 -3.35 -11.60
C MET A 425 -30.05 -4.73 -12.08
N GLY A 426 -30.65 -5.54 -11.22
CA GLY A 426 -31.09 -6.91 -11.53
C GLY A 426 -30.00 -7.97 -11.32
N GLU A 427 -28.81 -7.55 -10.86
CA GLU A 427 -27.69 -8.40 -10.48
C GLU A 427 -26.98 -7.78 -9.27
N ARG A 428 -26.51 -8.62 -8.35
CA ARG A 428 -25.78 -8.17 -7.16
C ARG A 428 -24.33 -7.84 -7.57
N THR A 429 -23.89 -6.63 -7.25
CA THR A 429 -22.48 -6.25 -7.43
C THR A 429 -21.59 -6.93 -6.39
N THR A 430 -20.39 -7.30 -6.80
CA THR A 430 -19.31 -7.79 -5.91
C THR A 430 -18.25 -6.72 -5.66
N ASP A 431 -18.50 -5.48 -6.08
CA ASP A 431 -17.62 -4.34 -5.89
C ASP A 431 -18.09 -3.47 -4.74
N TRP A 432 -17.24 -3.26 -3.75
CA TRP A 432 -17.56 -2.39 -2.62
C TRP A 432 -16.32 -1.66 -2.10
N VAL A 433 -16.50 -0.43 -1.65
CA VAL A 433 -15.43 0.36 -1.02
C VAL A 433 -15.94 1.12 0.20
N ALA A 434 -15.11 1.17 1.25
CA ALA A 434 -15.51 1.80 2.49
C ALA A 434 -15.50 3.32 2.38
N PRO A 435 -16.53 4.01 2.90
CA PRO A 435 -16.46 5.43 3.23
C PRO A 435 -15.17 5.75 4.00
N ALA A 436 -14.45 6.79 3.54
CA ALA A 436 -13.20 7.27 4.14
C ALA A 436 -12.10 6.19 4.33
N PHE A 437 -12.10 5.12 3.52
CA PHE A 437 -11.12 4.02 3.59
C PHE A 437 -11.12 3.31 4.95
N THR A 438 -12.29 3.18 5.59
CA THR A 438 -12.42 2.70 6.97
C THR A 438 -12.94 1.27 7.07
N ALA A 439 -12.20 0.36 6.44
CA ALA A 439 -12.35 -1.08 6.57
C ALA A 439 -10.99 -1.79 6.65
N ASN A 440 -10.24 -1.50 7.71
CA ASN A 440 -8.89 -2.01 7.96
C ASN A 440 -8.81 -2.90 9.20
N LEU A 441 -9.89 -3.02 9.99
CA LEU A 441 -9.96 -3.96 11.11
C LEU A 441 -10.25 -5.37 10.63
N ASP A 442 -9.72 -6.39 11.34
CA ASP A 442 -9.96 -7.80 10.98
C ASP A 442 -11.46 -8.12 10.92
N SER A 443 -12.24 -7.61 11.89
CA SER A 443 -13.70 -7.74 11.90
C SER A 443 -14.37 -7.15 10.65
N SER A 444 -13.86 -6.03 10.13
CA SER A 444 -14.39 -5.40 8.92
C SER A 444 -14.05 -6.25 7.69
N LEU A 445 -12.84 -6.80 7.63
CA LEU A 445 -12.42 -7.69 6.54
C LEU A 445 -13.22 -9.00 6.54
N GLN A 446 -13.52 -9.57 7.71
CA GLN A 446 -14.41 -10.75 7.86
C GLN A 446 -15.82 -10.47 7.32
N ILE A 447 -16.37 -9.29 7.59
CA ILE A 447 -17.69 -8.88 7.04
C ILE A 447 -17.63 -8.78 5.51
N ILE A 448 -16.57 -8.18 4.95
CA ILE A 448 -16.41 -8.03 3.50
C ILE A 448 -16.34 -9.40 2.82
N ASP A 449 -15.53 -10.31 3.38
CA ASP A 449 -15.36 -11.69 2.89
C ASP A 449 -16.70 -12.46 2.96
N ALA A 450 -17.39 -12.41 4.10
CA ALA A 450 -18.67 -13.08 4.30
C ALA A 450 -19.81 -12.58 3.39
N LEU A 451 -19.71 -11.34 2.88
CA LEU A 451 -20.68 -10.77 1.95
C LEU A 451 -20.36 -11.06 0.47
N GLY A 452 -19.28 -11.80 0.20
CA GLY A 452 -18.90 -12.20 -1.16
C GLY A 452 -18.40 -11.05 -2.04
N ILE A 453 -17.88 -9.99 -1.44
CA ILE A 453 -17.24 -8.88 -2.16
C ILE A 453 -15.93 -9.41 -2.77
N LYS A 454 -15.67 -9.13 -4.05
CA LYS A 454 -14.47 -9.57 -4.77
C LYS A 454 -13.40 -8.48 -4.83
N VAL A 455 -13.80 -7.21 -4.95
CA VAL A 455 -12.86 -6.09 -5.14
C VAL A 455 -13.19 -4.91 -4.24
N THR A 456 -12.15 -4.38 -3.60
CA THR A 456 -12.20 -3.17 -2.79
C THR A 456 -10.92 -2.32 -2.96
N GLY A 457 -10.62 -1.41 -2.03
CA GLY A 457 -9.41 -0.58 -2.10
C GLY A 457 -9.23 0.27 -0.85
N ASN A 458 -9.24 -0.39 0.32
CA ASN A 458 -9.09 0.23 1.64
C ASN A 458 -7.66 0.08 2.18
N GLN A 459 -6.99 -1.05 1.90
CA GLN A 459 -5.63 -1.30 2.35
C GLN A 459 -4.61 -0.69 1.38
N GLY A 460 -3.63 0.04 1.93
CA GLY A 460 -2.55 0.66 1.17
C GLY A 460 -1.23 -0.09 1.33
N ILE A 461 -1.06 -1.24 0.67
CA ILE A 461 0.19 -2.01 0.66
C ILE A 461 0.81 -1.97 -0.74
N GLY A 462 1.73 -1.03 -0.96
CA GLY A 462 2.35 -0.84 -2.27
C GLY A 462 1.41 -0.26 -3.33
N TYR A 463 1.84 -0.33 -4.60
CA TYR A 463 1.15 0.27 -5.75
C TYR A 463 0.63 -0.76 -6.76
N LEU A 464 0.61 -2.03 -6.36
CA LEU A 464 -0.01 -3.12 -7.10
C LEU A 464 -1.16 -3.68 -6.26
N PRO A 465 -2.19 -4.27 -6.89
CA PRO A 465 -3.22 -4.98 -6.15
C PRO A 465 -2.63 -6.09 -5.27
N HIS A 466 -3.36 -6.46 -4.22
CA HIS A 466 -3.03 -7.61 -3.39
C HIS A 466 -4.30 -8.19 -2.79
N PHE A 467 -4.30 -9.46 -2.38
CA PHE A 467 -5.40 -9.99 -1.57
C PHE A 467 -5.34 -9.36 -0.17
N ALA A 468 -6.49 -9.05 0.41
CA ALA A 468 -6.52 -8.29 1.67
C ALA A 468 -5.83 -9.07 2.80
N LEU A 469 -4.97 -8.40 3.55
CA LEU A 469 -4.18 -9.01 4.62
C LEU A 469 -4.85 -8.80 5.98
N SER A 470 -4.84 -9.84 6.82
CA SER A 470 -5.29 -9.71 8.20
C SER A 470 -4.33 -8.89 9.06
N PRO A 471 -4.82 -7.88 9.80
CA PRO A 471 -4.02 -7.14 10.77
C PRO A 471 -3.86 -7.87 12.12
N THR A 472 -4.52 -9.01 12.34
CA THR A 472 -4.46 -9.78 13.60
C THR A 472 -3.95 -11.21 13.42
N ARG A 473 -3.95 -11.74 12.18
CA ARG A 473 -3.50 -13.09 11.83
C ARG A 473 -2.35 -13.00 10.83
N GLU A 474 -1.13 -13.24 11.31
CA GLU A 474 0.09 -13.19 10.51
C GLU A 474 -0.01 -14.08 9.26
N GLY A 475 0.22 -13.49 8.09
CA GLY A 475 0.27 -14.18 6.81
C GLY A 475 -1.08 -14.56 6.20
N HIS A 476 -2.20 -14.31 6.88
CA HIS A 476 -3.53 -14.67 6.39
C HIS A 476 -4.08 -13.66 5.39
N HIS A 477 -4.56 -14.18 4.25
CA HIS A 477 -5.29 -13.43 3.22
C HIS A 477 -6.79 -13.71 3.26
N TYR A 478 -7.58 -12.69 2.99
CA TYR A 478 -9.00 -12.82 2.64
C TYR A 478 -9.18 -13.01 1.13
N GLY A 479 -10.34 -13.52 0.72
CA GLY A 479 -10.63 -13.90 -0.67
C GLY A 479 -10.84 -12.73 -1.65
N PHE A 480 -10.71 -11.49 -1.20
CA PHE A 480 -10.99 -10.28 -1.99
C PHE A 480 -9.74 -9.43 -2.26
N LEU A 481 -9.76 -8.76 -3.41
CA LEU A 481 -8.66 -7.97 -3.93
C LEU A 481 -8.73 -6.53 -3.45
N GLU A 482 -7.66 -6.06 -2.81
CA GLU A 482 -7.41 -4.67 -2.48
C GLU A 482 -6.73 -3.99 -3.68
N VAL A 483 -7.40 -2.99 -4.26
CA VAL A 483 -6.86 -2.19 -5.36
C VAL A 483 -6.41 -0.83 -4.80
N PRO A 484 -5.10 -0.60 -4.64
CA PRO A 484 -4.61 0.61 -4.00
C PRO A 484 -5.00 1.85 -4.81
N THR A 485 -5.46 2.91 -4.14
CA THR A 485 -5.63 4.22 -4.77
C THR A 485 -4.30 4.95 -4.86
N LEU A 486 -4.10 5.73 -5.91
CA LEU A 486 -2.84 6.46 -6.10
C LEU A 486 -2.65 7.56 -5.08
N ASP A 487 -1.38 7.73 -4.73
CA ASP A 487 -0.89 8.90 -4.04
C ASP A 487 0.32 9.51 -4.78
N TYR A 488 0.49 10.84 -4.69
CA TYR A 488 1.67 11.53 -5.24
C TYR A 488 1.91 12.88 -4.57
N TYR A 489 3.18 13.21 -4.29
CA TYR A 489 3.57 14.52 -3.77
C TYR A 489 3.77 15.53 -4.91
N HIS A 490 3.17 16.72 -4.79
CA HIS A 490 3.37 17.81 -5.74
C HIS A 490 3.94 19.07 -5.08
N PRO A 491 4.91 19.76 -5.73
CA PRO A 491 5.65 20.89 -5.14
C PRO A 491 4.83 22.13 -4.75
N ASP A 492 3.64 22.32 -5.32
CA ASP A 492 2.89 23.58 -5.23
C ASP A 492 1.71 23.60 -4.23
N ALA A 493 1.72 22.79 -3.18
CA ALA A 493 0.72 22.90 -2.12
C ALA A 493 1.10 24.04 -1.15
N LEU A 494 0.19 25.01 -1.00
CA LEU A 494 0.30 26.11 -0.03
C LEU A 494 0.37 25.51 1.39
N ASP A 495 1.50 25.69 2.07
CA ASP A 495 1.89 25.16 3.40
C ASP A 495 2.39 23.69 3.47
N GLY A 496 3.33 23.34 2.58
CA GLY A 496 3.99 22.04 2.56
C GLY A 496 3.40 21.14 1.48
N GLN A 497 4.23 20.28 0.88
CA GLN A 497 3.76 19.36 -0.15
C GLN A 497 2.86 18.32 0.52
N GLN A 498 1.56 18.43 0.25
CA GLN A 498 0.56 17.47 0.68
C GLN A 498 0.52 16.32 -0.32
N LEU A 499 0.23 15.14 0.20
CA LEU A 499 -0.01 13.97 -0.62
C LEU A 499 -1.38 14.15 -1.31
N ALA A 500 -1.36 14.21 -2.64
CA ALA A 500 -2.58 14.23 -3.43
C ALA A 500 -3.06 12.79 -3.62
N THR A 501 -4.19 12.47 -3.00
CA THR A 501 -4.78 11.11 -2.96
C THR A 501 -6.09 11.01 -3.73
N VAL A 502 -6.67 12.15 -4.13
CA VAL A 502 -7.95 12.23 -4.84
C VAL A 502 -7.85 13.28 -5.95
N LEU A 503 -8.54 13.09 -7.06
CA LEU A 503 -8.44 13.94 -8.25
C LEU A 503 -8.57 15.44 -7.98
N GLU A 504 -9.47 15.90 -7.10
CA GLU A 504 -9.59 17.34 -6.77
C GLU A 504 -8.36 17.93 -6.08
N HIS A 505 -7.51 17.10 -5.46
CA HIS A 505 -6.24 17.55 -4.87
C HIS A 505 -5.17 17.77 -5.94
N HIS A 506 -5.38 17.28 -7.17
CA HIS A 506 -4.43 17.43 -8.26
C HIS A 506 -4.64 18.72 -9.08
N LYS A 507 -3.51 19.24 -9.57
CA LYS A 507 -3.43 20.20 -10.68
C LYS A 507 -3.15 19.43 -11.96
N LEU A 508 -3.34 20.04 -13.13
CA LEU A 508 -3.05 19.38 -14.40
C LEU A 508 -1.58 18.91 -14.50
N THR A 509 -0.62 19.67 -13.95
CA THR A 509 0.79 19.26 -13.88
C THR A 509 0.97 18.01 -13.03
N SER A 510 0.37 17.96 -11.84
CA SER A 510 0.47 16.78 -10.97
C SER A 510 -0.23 15.57 -11.55
N ILE A 511 -1.34 15.72 -12.29
CA ILE A 511 -1.98 14.60 -12.99
C ILE A 511 -1.00 13.96 -13.99
N TYR A 512 -0.31 14.78 -14.80
CA TYR A 512 0.67 14.27 -15.76
C TYR A 512 1.81 13.52 -15.06
N GLU A 513 2.37 14.11 -14.01
CA GLU A 513 3.47 13.52 -13.24
C GLU A 513 3.06 12.21 -12.57
N THR A 514 1.87 12.16 -11.97
CA THR A 514 1.31 10.93 -11.38
C THR A 514 1.15 9.83 -12.44
N VAL A 515 0.50 10.12 -13.57
CA VAL A 515 0.33 9.11 -14.64
C VAL A 515 1.68 8.61 -15.15
N ASP A 516 2.62 9.51 -15.42
CA ASP A 516 3.97 9.16 -15.88
C ASP A 516 4.74 8.32 -14.84
N PHE A 517 4.62 8.66 -13.56
CA PHE A 517 5.27 7.95 -12.47
C PHE A 517 4.81 6.49 -12.37
N TYR A 518 3.51 6.25 -12.25
CA TYR A 518 2.97 4.88 -12.12
C TYR A 518 3.16 4.07 -13.40
N TYR A 519 3.06 4.70 -14.58
CA TYR A 519 3.37 4.04 -15.84
C TYR A 519 4.82 3.51 -15.88
N ARG A 520 5.81 4.31 -15.47
CA ARG A 520 7.22 3.89 -15.44
C ARG A 520 7.53 2.82 -14.40
N LYS A 521 6.71 2.70 -13.35
CA LYS A 521 6.88 1.70 -12.29
C LYS A 521 6.13 0.39 -12.57
N ASN A 522 5.53 0.24 -13.76
CA ASN A 522 4.62 -0.86 -14.06
C ASN A 522 3.48 -0.99 -13.04
N GLY A 523 3.01 0.12 -12.49
CA GLY A 523 1.95 0.14 -11.47
C GLY A 523 0.54 0.11 -12.05
N ILE A 524 -0.45 0.01 -11.17
CA ILE A 524 -1.83 0.37 -11.52
C ILE A 524 -2.00 1.87 -11.35
N ILE A 525 -2.73 2.51 -12.25
CA ILE A 525 -3.12 3.93 -12.19
C ILE A 525 -4.60 3.96 -11.78
N ASN A 526 -4.85 4.05 -10.47
CA ASN A 526 -6.18 4.09 -9.84
C ASN A 526 -6.40 5.41 -9.07
N LEU A 527 -6.62 6.51 -9.78
CA LEU A 527 -6.88 7.80 -9.14
C LEU A 527 -8.36 7.91 -8.82
N TYR A 528 -8.74 7.89 -7.54
CA TYR A 528 -10.14 8.03 -7.18
C TYR A 528 -10.59 9.51 -7.23
N ALA A 529 -11.89 9.75 -7.43
CA ALA A 529 -12.45 11.09 -7.49
C ALA A 529 -13.87 11.17 -6.93
N HIS A 530 -14.25 12.33 -6.39
CA HIS A 530 -15.65 12.65 -6.18
C HIS A 530 -16.25 13.28 -7.44
N MET A 531 -17.54 13.04 -7.67
CA MET A 531 -18.29 13.69 -8.73
C MET A 531 -18.58 15.15 -8.39
N LYS A 532 -17.86 16.07 -9.03
CA LYS A 532 -18.00 17.52 -8.83
C LYS A 532 -17.80 18.24 -10.16
N GLU A 533 -18.51 19.34 -10.38
CA GLU A 533 -18.41 20.09 -11.64
C GLU A 533 -16.96 20.51 -11.96
N GLU A 534 -16.23 20.97 -10.95
CA GLU A 534 -14.82 21.38 -11.08
C GLU A 534 -13.86 20.23 -11.41
N ASN A 535 -14.29 18.97 -11.23
CA ASN A 535 -13.47 17.79 -11.48
C ASN A 535 -13.57 17.30 -12.93
N LEU A 536 -14.63 17.63 -13.68
CA LEU A 536 -14.78 17.20 -15.08
C LEU A 536 -13.60 17.61 -15.99
N PRO A 537 -13.09 18.87 -15.96
CA PRO A 537 -11.92 19.23 -16.75
C PRO A 537 -10.65 18.46 -16.35
N ARG A 538 -10.50 18.14 -15.06
CA ARG A 538 -9.37 17.35 -14.55
C ARG A 538 -9.47 15.90 -15.01
N LEU A 539 -10.66 15.31 -14.94
CA LEU A 539 -10.95 13.97 -15.44
C LEU A 539 -10.62 13.86 -16.93
N GLN A 540 -11.12 14.79 -17.74
CA GLN A 540 -10.82 14.79 -19.18
C GLN A 540 -9.31 14.91 -19.45
N TYR A 541 -8.59 15.70 -18.64
CA TYR A 541 -7.14 15.81 -18.76
C TYR A 541 -6.41 14.53 -18.34
N LEU A 542 -6.84 13.87 -17.26
CA LEU A 542 -6.33 12.57 -16.81
C LEU A 542 -6.49 11.52 -17.92
N LEU A 543 -7.70 11.34 -18.44
CA LEU A 543 -7.99 10.38 -19.52
C LEU A 543 -7.16 10.69 -20.78
N THR A 544 -6.93 11.97 -21.08
CA THR A 544 -6.03 12.37 -22.17
C THR A 544 -4.58 11.92 -21.90
N GLN A 545 -4.08 11.99 -20.66
CA GLN A 545 -2.72 11.55 -20.36
C GLN A 545 -2.59 10.03 -20.42
N VAL A 546 -3.60 9.30 -19.92
CA VAL A 546 -3.67 7.83 -19.96
C VAL A 546 -3.70 7.35 -21.41
N ASN A 547 -4.62 7.87 -22.23
CA ASN A 547 -4.77 7.47 -23.64
C ASN A 547 -3.59 7.86 -24.54
N ARG A 548 -2.63 8.66 -24.04
CA ARG A 548 -1.38 8.98 -24.74
C ARG A 548 -0.25 7.99 -24.46
N ARG A 549 -0.41 7.10 -23.48
CA ARG A 549 0.55 6.05 -23.19
C ARG A 549 0.22 4.82 -24.02
N GLU A 550 1.26 4.15 -24.48
CA GLU A 550 1.12 2.90 -25.21
C GLU A 550 0.93 1.75 -24.21
N ASN A 551 0.19 0.72 -24.60
CA ASN A 551 0.03 -0.52 -23.86
C ASN A 551 -0.42 -0.33 -22.38
N ILE A 552 -1.43 0.52 -22.15
CA ILE A 552 -2.16 0.52 -20.88
C ILE A 552 -3.33 -0.47 -20.97
N TRP A 553 -3.44 -1.33 -19.97
CA TRP A 553 -4.61 -2.19 -19.80
C TRP A 553 -5.72 -1.43 -19.06
N HIS A 554 -6.96 -1.56 -19.50
CA HIS A 554 -8.13 -0.94 -18.87
C HIS A 554 -9.07 -2.02 -18.32
N PRO A 555 -8.70 -2.73 -17.24
CA PRO A 555 -9.49 -3.83 -16.73
C PRO A 555 -10.80 -3.36 -16.07
N THR A 556 -11.84 -4.18 -16.17
CA THR A 556 -12.94 -4.15 -15.19
C THR A 556 -12.46 -4.74 -13.84
N PRO A 557 -13.18 -4.52 -12.73
CA PRO A 557 -12.84 -5.15 -11.45
C PRO A 557 -12.75 -6.68 -11.51
N ASP A 558 -13.71 -7.35 -12.17
CA ASP A 558 -13.70 -8.81 -12.34
C ASP A 558 -12.50 -9.29 -13.16
N GLU A 559 -12.17 -8.59 -14.25
CA GLU A 559 -10.98 -8.90 -15.06
C GLU A 559 -9.70 -8.74 -14.22
N LEU A 560 -9.64 -7.69 -13.40
CA LEU A 560 -8.51 -7.46 -12.50
C LEU A 560 -8.41 -8.56 -11.42
N TYR A 561 -9.53 -8.96 -10.82
CA TYR A 561 -9.60 -10.04 -9.84
C TYR A 561 -9.11 -11.36 -10.44
N ILE A 562 -9.66 -11.76 -11.59
CA ILE A 562 -9.29 -13.01 -12.27
C ILE A 562 -7.81 -12.99 -12.68
N HIS A 563 -7.32 -11.88 -13.21
CA HIS A 563 -5.92 -11.72 -13.58
C HIS A 563 -4.98 -11.85 -12.38
N TRP A 564 -5.32 -11.19 -11.27
CA TRP A 564 -4.51 -11.27 -10.05
C TRP A 564 -4.55 -12.67 -9.44
N TRP A 565 -5.72 -13.31 -9.45
CA TRP A 565 -5.89 -14.71 -9.05
C TRP A 565 -4.99 -15.65 -9.87
N ASP A 566 -5.04 -15.56 -11.19
CA ASP A 566 -4.23 -16.41 -12.08
C ASP A 566 -2.74 -16.17 -11.87
N ARG A 567 -2.36 -14.91 -11.71
CA ARG A 567 -0.98 -14.54 -11.43
C ARG A 567 -0.49 -15.10 -10.09
N GLU A 568 -1.35 -15.17 -9.07
CA GLU A 568 -0.97 -15.76 -7.79
C GLU A 568 -0.56 -17.23 -7.90
N HIS A 569 -1.12 -17.94 -8.89
CA HIS A 569 -0.85 -19.36 -9.17
C HIS A 569 0.36 -19.60 -10.10
N LEU A 570 1.13 -18.57 -10.43
CA LEU A 570 2.45 -18.69 -11.04
C LEU A 570 3.54 -18.70 -9.96
N HIS A 571 4.23 -19.82 -9.81
CA HIS A 571 5.20 -20.03 -8.74
C HIS A 571 6.59 -20.39 -9.27
N TYR A 572 7.63 -19.93 -8.59
CA TYR A 572 8.99 -20.36 -8.87
C TYR A 572 9.29 -21.68 -8.15
N GLU A 573 9.37 -22.75 -8.94
CA GLU A 573 9.75 -24.08 -8.43
C GLU A 573 11.25 -24.14 -8.11
N ASN A 574 12.09 -23.56 -8.97
CA ASN A 574 13.54 -23.49 -8.76
C ASN A 574 14.12 -22.28 -9.50
N VAL A 575 15.07 -21.59 -8.86
CA VAL A 575 15.93 -20.62 -9.53
C VAL A 575 17.38 -20.89 -9.20
N SER A 576 18.17 -21.11 -10.25
CA SER A 576 19.60 -21.42 -10.12
C SER A 576 20.47 -20.57 -11.02
N LEU A 577 21.64 -20.20 -10.50
CA LEU A 577 22.63 -19.41 -11.19
C LEU A 577 23.90 -20.23 -11.38
N THR A 578 24.34 -20.35 -12.62
CA THR A 578 25.67 -20.87 -12.97
C THR A 578 26.58 -19.69 -13.37
N GLU A 579 27.87 -19.95 -13.65
CA GLU A 579 28.82 -18.88 -14.03
C GLU A 579 28.33 -17.97 -15.16
N ASN A 580 27.53 -18.49 -16.11
CA ASN A 580 27.10 -17.72 -17.30
C ASN A 580 25.62 -17.86 -17.67
N GLU A 581 24.84 -18.65 -16.91
CA GLU A 581 23.44 -18.94 -17.24
C GLU A 581 22.58 -18.90 -15.98
N LEU A 582 21.45 -18.19 -16.07
CA LEU A 582 20.36 -18.20 -15.10
C LEU A 582 19.29 -19.18 -15.58
N HIS A 583 18.90 -20.10 -14.71
CA HIS A 583 17.83 -21.07 -14.96
C HIS A 583 16.67 -20.75 -14.02
N VAL A 584 15.49 -20.49 -14.59
CA VAL A 584 14.27 -20.19 -13.84
C VAL A 584 13.21 -21.21 -14.22
N LEU A 585 12.72 -21.94 -13.23
CA LEU A 585 11.68 -22.93 -13.39
C LEU A 585 10.39 -22.37 -12.78
N VAL A 586 9.41 -22.08 -13.63
CA VAL A 586 8.11 -21.51 -13.22
C VAL A 586 7.03 -22.56 -13.43
N ARG A 587 6.20 -22.78 -12.42
CA ARG A 587 5.09 -23.72 -12.41
C ARG A 587 3.76 -22.97 -12.40
N ASN A 588 2.79 -23.53 -13.12
CA ASN A 588 1.39 -23.12 -13.07
C ASN A 588 0.62 -24.10 -12.19
N ASP A 589 -0.07 -23.61 -11.17
CA ASP A 589 -0.86 -24.43 -10.25
C ASP A 589 -2.35 -24.50 -10.60
N LEU A 590 -2.76 -23.97 -11.75
CA LEU A 590 -4.15 -24.00 -12.20
C LEU A 590 -4.48 -25.22 -13.07
N GLU A 591 -5.77 -25.57 -13.11
CA GLU A 591 -6.39 -26.51 -14.05
C GLU A 591 -6.50 -25.97 -15.49
N ARG A 592 -6.01 -24.77 -15.74
CA ARG A 592 -6.04 -24.10 -17.04
C ARG A 592 -4.68 -23.52 -17.40
N ASP A 593 -4.48 -23.26 -18.68
CA ASP A 593 -3.29 -22.58 -19.18
C ASP A 593 -3.15 -21.19 -18.55
N ASN A 594 -1.91 -20.81 -18.25
CA ASN A 594 -1.59 -19.55 -17.61
C ASN A 594 -0.42 -18.87 -18.33
N THR A 595 -0.49 -17.55 -18.45
CA THR A 595 0.47 -16.74 -19.17
C THR A 595 1.11 -15.71 -18.26
N GLY A 596 2.32 -15.28 -18.61
CA GLY A 596 3.01 -14.25 -17.87
C GLY A 596 4.23 -13.74 -18.61
N ILE A 597 4.94 -12.78 -18.03
CA ILE A 597 6.25 -12.36 -18.52
C ILE A 597 7.25 -12.39 -17.37
N LEU A 598 8.22 -13.29 -17.49
CA LEU A 598 9.38 -13.33 -16.61
C LEU A 598 10.34 -12.21 -17.00
N ARG A 599 10.64 -11.30 -16.08
CA ARG A 599 11.62 -10.25 -16.23
C ARG A 599 12.90 -10.57 -15.46
N VAL A 600 14.03 -10.42 -16.14
CA VAL A 600 15.38 -10.53 -15.57
C VAL A 600 16.10 -9.21 -15.73
N ASP A 601 16.45 -8.58 -14.60
CA ASP A 601 17.29 -7.39 -14.56
C ASP A 601 18.72 -7.77 -14.20
N TYR A 602 19.70 -7.33 -14.98
CA TYR A 602 21.12 -7.56 -14.73
C TYR A 602 21.93 -6.29 -15.04
N GLY A 603 22.45 -5.64 -13.99
CA GLY A 603 23.07 -4.32 -14.13
C GLY A 603 22.08 -3.27 -14.64
N ASN A 604 22.31 -2.76 -15.85
CA ASN A 604 21.41 -1.82 -16.54
C ASN A 604 20.60 -2.47 -17.67
N ALA A 605 20.74 -3.78 -17.87
CA ALA A 605 20.00 -4.53 -18.88
C ALA A 605 18.76 -5.17 -18.26
N THR A 606 17.70 -5.26 -19.06
CA THR A 606 16.46 -5.95 -18.72
C THR A 606 16.08 -6.86 -19.87
N LEU A 607 15.65 -8.08 -19.56
CA LEU A 607 15.15 -9.07 -20.51
C LEU A 607 13.76 -9.55 -20.07
N ASP A 608 12.81 -9.51 -21.00
CA ASP A 608 11.46 -10.04 -20.83
C ASP A 608 11.33 -11.36 -21.60
N VAL A 609 10.89 -12.42 -20.92
CA VAL A 609 10.67 -13.76 -21.47
C VAL A 609 9.21 -14.17 -21.29
N PRO A 610 8.46 -14.43 -22.37
CA PRO A 610 7.08 -14.92 -22.26
C PRO A 610 7.00 -16.28 -21.56
N LEU A 611 6.02 -16.40 -20.67
CA LEU A 611 5.59 -17.63 -20.04
C LEU A 611 4.27 -18.07 -20.68
N ASN A 612 4.20 -19.31 -21.14
CA ASN A 612 2.99 -19.95 -21.63
C ASN A 612 2.98 -21.37 -21.06
N ILE A 613 2.37 -21.51 -19.89
CA ILE A 613 2.49 -22.72 -19.07
C ILE A 613 1.14 -23.41 -19.05
N SER A 614 1.09 -24.63 -19.57
CA SER A 614 -0.15 -25.43 -19.57
C SER A 614 -0.62 -25.72 -18.14
N ALA A 615 -1.87 -26.15 -18.00
CA ALA A 615 -2.43 -26.59 -16.72
C ALA A 615 -1.48 -27.57 -15.97
N TYR A 616 -1.14 -27.25 -14.73
CA TYR A 616 -0.24 -28.03 -13.86
C TYR A 616 1.17 -28.34 -14.40
N GLU A 617 1.60 -27.64 -15.45
CA GLU A 617 2.92 -27.82 -16.03
C GLU A 617 3.94 -26.81 -15.48
N THR A 618 5.19 -27.06 -15.84
CA THR A 618 6.33 -26.23 -15.46
C THR A 618 7.10 -25.83 -16.73
N GLN A 619 7.47 -24.56 -16.85
CA GLN A 619 8.31 -24.03 -17.91
C GLN A 619 9.71 -23.70 -17.38
N LEU A 620 10.74 -24.24 -18.03
CA LEU A 620 12.14 -23.87 -17.79
C LEU A 620 12.55 -22.72 -18.73
N VAL A 621 12.98 -21.61 -18.15
CA VAL A 621 13.60 -20.48 -18.84
C VAL A 621 15.10 -20.48 -18.58
N ARG A 622 15.89 -20.31 -19.64
CA ARG A 622 17.35 -20.20 -19.59
C ARG A 622 17.78 -18.86 -20.15
N VAL A 623 18.52 -18.09 -19.35
CA VAL A 623 19.00 -16.75 -19.71
C VAL A 623 20.52 -16.72 -19.65
N ALA A 624 21.17 -16.47 -20.78
CA ALA A 624 22.61 -16.25 -20.81
C ALA A 624 22.95 -14.85 -20.26
N LEU A 625 23.85 -14.79 -19.28
CA LEU A 625 24.36 -13.55 -18.71
C LEU A 625 25.64 -13.17 -19.46
N ARG A 626 25.56 -12.24 -20.40
CA ARG A 626 26.70 -11.78 -21.22
C ARG A 626 26.74 -10.28 -21.39
#